data_AF-A0AAI8L8T2-F1
#
_entry.id   AF-A0AAI8L8T2-F1
#
_cell.length_a   1.000
_cell.length_b   1.000
_cell.length_c   1.000
_cell.angle_alpha   90.00
_cell.angle_beta   90.00
_cell.angle_gamma   90.00
#
_symmetry.space_group_name_H-M   'P 1'
#
loop_
_entity.id
_entity.type
_entity.pdbx_description
1 polymer ?
#
loop_
_entity_poly.entity_id
_entity_poly.type
_entity_poly.pdbx_seq_one_letter_code
_entity_poly.pdbx_strand_id
1 'polypeptide(L)'
;MDAGADICVTSIHKVGSGLEQGSVFHLQGDLVPPDLLKMRANLLGSTSPSVLLYAGIDGWRRQMALHGKELMGGALDLAARVRAAVEEIEGLHVNDRDDFCGPGLADDFDPLPGVIDVTGLGITGYQAADWLREHRSIDAHLTDHRRLGMQITHGHDEETTGQLLDALRDLVRAAPEWGPAPRVAVPPPSELRLEQVRLPRDAFFGPAENVPVGEAAGRIAAEMVTPYPPGIPAVLPGELLTEPVLEYLRTGLAAGMNLPDPADAALETIRVVNTGSE
;
A
#
# COMPACT_ATOMS: atom_id res chain seq x y z
N MET A 1 -13.86 -16.38 7.04
CA MET A 1 -15.05 -17.15 6.60
C MET A 1 -16.24 -16.90 7.52
N ASP A 2 -16.02 -16.64 8.83
CA ASP A 2 -17.08 -16.35 9.81
C ASP A 2 -17.98 -15.15 9.47
N ALA A 3 -17.52 -14.22 8.63
CA ALA A 3 -18.33 -13.15 8.05
C ALA A 3 -19.28 -13.61 6.92
N GLY A 4 -19.41 -14.93 6.67
CA GLY A 4 -20.28 -15.52 5.65
C GLY A 4 -19.69 -15.54 4.23
N ALA A 5 -18.39 -15.29 4.07
CA ALA A 5 -17.75 -15.33 2.75
C ALA A 5 -17.56 -16.79 2.28
N ASP A 6 -17.94 -17.08 1.03
CA ASP A 6 -17.76 -18.40 0.40
C ASP A 6 -16.32 -18.70 0.02
N ILE A 7 -15.58 -17.68 -0.43
CA ILE A 7 -14.19 -17.76 -0.87
C ILE A 7 -13.38 -16.67 -0.18
N CYS A 8 -12.22 -17.05 0.36
CA CYS A 8 -11.17 -16.12 0.78
C CYS A 8 -9.87 -16.49 0.06
N VAL A 9 -9.18 -15.49 -0.49
CA VAL A 9 -7.89 -15.69 -1.17
C VAL A 9 -6.79 -15.13 -0.29
N THR A 10 -5.84 -15.98 0.08
CA THR A 10 -4.73 -15.61 0.96
C THR A 10 -3.42 -15.68 0.20
N SER A 11 -2.73 -14.54 0.11
CA SER A 11 -1.34 -14.47 -0.36
C SER A 11 -0.40 -14.89 0.77
N ILE A 12 -0.08 -16.18 0.85
CA ILE A 12 0.68 -16.75 1.97
C ILE A 12 2.10 -16.18 2.08
N HIS A 13 2.65 -15.66 0.98
CA HIS A 13 3.96 -15.02 0.96
C HIS A 13 3.99 -13.63 1.59
N LYS A 14 2.84 -12.97 1.76
CA LYS A 14 2.76 -11.66 2.40
C LYS A 14 2.64 -11.73 3.91
N VAL A 15 1.84 -12.67 4.40
CA VAL A 15 1.41 -12.73 5.81
C VAL A 15 1.82 -14.02 6.53
N GLY A 16 2.26 -15.02 5.77
CA GLY A 16 2.46 -16.37 6.28
C GLY A 16 3.88 -16.89 6.24
N SER A 17 4.88 -16.11 5.83
CA SER A 17 6.24 -16.62 5.58
C SER A 17 6.27 -17.73 4.51
N GLY A 18 5.31 -17.72 3.57
CA GLY A 18 5.32 -18.57 2.39
C GLY A 18 6.29 -18.07 1.30
N LEU A 19 6.62 -18.93 0.35
CA LEU A 19 7.42 -18.54 -0.83
C LEU A 19 6.59 -17.62 -1.75
N GLU A 20 7.26 -16.62 -2.35
CA GLU A 20 6.65 -15.73 -3.36
C GLU A 20 5.88 -16.53 -4.42
N GLN A 21 4.82 -15.91 -4.97
CA GLN A 21 3.82 -16.55 -5.84
C GLN A 21 2.91 -17.57 -5.13
N GLY A 22 3.20 -17.97 -3.90
CA GLY A 22 2.32 -18.82 -3.09
C GLY A 22 1.03 -18.11 -2.72
N SER A 23 -0.12 -18.69 -3.07
CA SER A 23 -1.45 -18.25 -2.64
C SER A 23 -2.40 -19.43 -2.49
N VAL A 24 -3.44 -19.27 -1.68
CA VAL A 24 -4.43 -20.31 -1.37
C VAL A 24 -5.84 -19.76 -1.47
N PHE A 25 -6.74 -20.53 -2.07
CA PHE A 25 -8.17 -20.33 -1.97
C PHE A 25 -8.70 -21.12 -0.76
N HIS A 26 -9.34 -20.43 0.17
CA HIS A 26 -10.16 -21.03 1.22
C HIS A 26 -11.61 -21.03 0.75
N LEU A 27 -12.24 -22.20 0.66
CA LEU A 27 -13.61 -22.39 0.21
C LEU A 27 -14.43 -23.05 1.32
N GLN A 28 -15.58 -22.49 1.70
CA GLN A 28 -16.46 -23.05 2.74
C GLN A 28 -17.94 -23.04 2.39
N GLY A 29 -18.41 -22.07 1.58
CA GLY A 29 -19.83 -21.91 1.25
C GLY A 29 -20.27 -22.69 -0.01
N ASP A 30 -21.53 -22.50 -0.40
CA ASP A 30 -22.22 -23.22 -1.48
C ASP A 30 -22.52 -22.36 -2.73
N LEU A 31 -22.21 -21.05 -2.71
CA LEU A 31 -22.39 -20.17 -3.87
C LEU A 31 -21.43 -20.49 -5.02
N VAL A 32 -20.25 -21.05 -4.72
CA VAL A 32 -19.24 -21.41 -5.72
C VAL A 32 -18.91 -22.90 -5.66
N PRO A 33 -19.33 -23.68 -6.67
CA PRO A 33 -18.98 -25.09 -6.76
C PRO A 33 -17.46 -25.30 -6.85
N PRO A 34 -16.87 -26.22 -6.06
CA PRO A 34 -15.43 -26.48 -6.07
C PRO A 34 -14.87 -26.80 -7.47
N ASP A 35 -15.61 -27.59 -8.26
CA ASP A 35 -15.19 -27.96 -9.63
C ASP A 35 -15.15 -26.75 -10.57
N LEU A 36 -16.09 -25.81 -10.40
CA LEU A 36 -16.12 -24.57 -11.18
C LEU A 36 -14.96 -23.66 -10.79
N LEU A 37 -14.65 -23.52 -9.50
CA LEU A 37 -13.50 -22.76 -9.02
C LEU A 37 -12.21 -23.34 -9.58
N LYS A 38 -12.02 -24.66 -9.49
CA LYS A 38 -10.85 -25.36 -10.04
C LYS A 38 -10.71 -25.16 -11.54
N MET A 39 -11.80 -25.31 -12.30
CA MET A 39 -11.80 -25.12 -13.74
C MET A 39 -11.34 -23.71 -14.13
N ARG A 40 -11.85 -22.69 -13.43
CA ARG A 40 -11.48 -21.28 -13.68
C ARG A 40 -10.04 -20.97 -13.25
N ALA A 41 -9.61 -21.47 -12.09
CA ALA A 41 -8.23 -21.33 -11.64
C ALA A 41 -7.24 -21.94 -12.64
N ASN A 42 -7.58 -23.08 -13.23
CA ASN A 42 -6.75 -23.74 -14.24
C ASN A 42 -6.57 -22.95 -15.54
N LEU A 43 -7.47 -22.01 -15.87
CA LEU A 43 -7.29 -21.14 -17.06
C LEU A 43 -6.06 -20.21 -16.93
N LEU A 44 -5.70 -19.86 -15.70
CA LEU A 44 -4.58 -18.97 -15.38
C LEU A 44 -3.35 -19.75 -14.88
N GLY A 45 -3.52 -21.04 -14.58
CA GLY A 45 -2.47 -21.90 -14.05
C GLY A 45 -1.51 -22.40 -15.12
N SER A 46 -0.24 -22.54 -14.75
CA SER A 46 0.73 -23.29 -15.56
C SER A 46 0.41 -24.79 -15.52
N THR A 47 0.53 -25.48 -16.64
CA THR A 47 0.47 -26.96 -16.71
C THR A 47 1.69 -27.63 -16.09
N SER A 48 2.75 -26.86 -15.79
CA SER A 48 4.00 -27.31 -15.18
C SER A 48 4.29 -26.48 -13.93
N PRO A 49 3.50 -26.64 -12.85
CA PRO A 49 3.67 -25.84 -11.64
C PRO A 49 4.95 -26.21 -10.88
N SER A 50 5.50 -25.25 -10.13
CA SER A 50 6.68 -25.47 -9.30
C SER A 50 6.34 -26.33 -8.08
N VAL A 51 6.94 -27.51 -8.00
CA VAL A 51 6.80 -28.41 -6.84
C VAL A 51 7.31 -27.75 -5.56
N LEU A 52 8.32 -26.88 -5.65
CA LEU A 52 8.85 -26.14 -4.50
C LEU A 52 7.80 -25.18 -3.92
N LEU A 53 7.01 -24.52 -4.78
CA LEU A 53 5.94 -23.64 -4.31
C LEU A 53 4.85 -24.42 -3.60
N TYR A 54 4.44 -25.59 -4.13
CA TYR A 54 3.47 -26.44 -3.44
C TYR A 54 3.98 -26.99 -2.11
N ALA A 55 5.25 -27.41 -2.06
CA ALA A 55 5.87 -27.84 -0.81
C ALA A 55 5.91 -26.69 0.21
N GLY A 56 6.22 -25.46 -0.23
CA GLY A 56 6.17 -24.25 0.60
C GLY A 56 4.77 -23.95 1.13
N ILE A 57 3.74 -24.05 0.28
CA ILE A 57 2.34 -23.88 0.68
C ILE A 57 1.93 -24.93 1.72
N ASP A 58 2.28 -26.20 1.53
CA ASP A 58 1.93 -27.25 2.48
C ASP A 58 2.69 -27.11 3.80
N GLY A 59 3.97 -26.72 3.74
CA GLY A 59 4.80 -26.42 4.91
C GLY A 59 4.21 -25.27 5.74
N TRP A 60 3.84 -24.17 5.07
CA TRP A 60 3.15 -23.04 5.71
C TRP A 60 1.85 -23.47 6.38
N ARG A 61 0.97 -24.19 5.66
CA ARG A 61 -0.30 -24.70 6.18
C ARG A 61 -0.08 -25.53 7.44
N ARG A 62 0.90 -26.44 7.42
CA ARG A 62 1.25 -27.28 8.57
C ARG A 62 1.74 -26.43 9.75
N GLN A 63 2.61 -25.45 9.52
CA GLN A 63 3.11 -24.57 10.57
C GLN A 63 1.98 -23.79 11.24
N MET A 64 1.08 -23.19 10.46
CA MET A 64 -0.05 -22.43 11.00
C MET A 64 -1.05 -23.32 11.72
N ALA A 65 -1.31 -24.53 11.21
CA ALA A 65 -2.22 -25.48 11.85
C ALA A 65 -1.71 -25.98 13.20
N LEU A 66 -0.39 -26.19 13.34
CA LEU A 66 0.22 -26.75 14.55
C LEU A 66 0.65 -25.68 15.55
N HIS A 67 1.15 -24.54 15.08
CA HIS A 67 1.84 -23.52 15.89
C HIS A 67 1.29 -22.09 15.67
N GLY A 68 0.32 -21.88 14.79
CA GLY A 68 -0.11 -20.54 14.39
C GLY A 68 -0.61 -19.66 15.54
N LYS A 69 -1.30 -20.23 16.53
CA LYS A 69 -1.76 -19.47 17.71
C LYS A 69 -0.61 -18.94 18.55
N GLU A 70 0.43 -19.74 18.76
CA GLU A 70 1.62 -19.35 19.51
C GLU A 70 2.41 -18.30 18.74
N LEU A 71 2.67 -18.55 17.46
CA LEU A 71 3.42 -17.64 16.58
C LEU A 71 2.74 -16.27 16.47
N MET A 72 1.42 -16.24 16.29
CA MET A 72 0.68 -14.99 16.17
C MET A 72 0.45 -14.30 17.50
N GLY A 73 0.23 -15.06 18.58
CA GLY A 73 0.22 -14.50 19.93
C GLY A 73 1.53 -13.79 20.27
N GLY A 74 2.67 -14.44 20.01
CA GLY A 74 3.98 -13.83 20.23
C GLY A 74 4.24 -12.58 19.39
N ALA A 75 3.81 -12.59 18.11
CA ALA A 75 3.92 -11.41 17.24
C ALA A 75 3.06 -10.23 17.73
N LEU A 76 1.84 -10.50 18.21
CA LEU A 76 0.96 -9.49 18.78
C LEU A 76 1.53 -8.92 20.08
N ASP A 77 2.07 -9.76 20.96
CA ASP A 77 2.72 -9.31 22.20
C ASP A 77 3.95 -8.44 21.91
N LEU A 78 4.78 -8.83 20.94
CA LEU A 78 5.92 -8.04 20.48
C LEU A 78 5.47 -6.70 19.90
N ALA A 79 4.45 -6.71 19.02
CA ALA A 79 3.90 -5.49 18.44
C ALA A 79 3.38 -4.53 19.52
N ALA A 80 2.69 -5.03 20.55
CA ALA A 80 2.23 -4.20 21.67
C ALA A 80 3.40 -3.50 22.37
N ARG A 81 4.50 -4.22 22.65
CA ARG A 81 5.70 -3.64 23.30
C ARG A 81 6.39 -2.61 22.41
N VAL A 82 6.59 -2.93 21.14
CA VAL A 82 7.24 -2.01 20.18
C VAL A 82 6.44 -0.75 20.01
N ARG A 83 5.12 -0.85 19.86
CA ARG A 83 4.23 0.30 19.71
C ARG A 83 4.28 1.20 20.95
N ALA A 84 4.19 0.62 22.15
CA ALA A 84 4.35 1.38 23.39
C ALA A 84 5.72 2.10 23.44
N ALA A 85 6.79 1.44 23.02
CA ALA A 85 8.12 2.06 22.98
C ALA A 85 8.26 3.17 21.93
N VAL A 86 7.55 3.09 20.79
CA VAL A 86 7.52 4.15 19.78
C VAL A 86 6.78 5.37 20.28
N GLU A 87 5.66 5.19 20.99
CA GLU A 87 4.86 6.30 21.53
C GLU A 87 5.62 7.15 22.57
N GLU A 88 6.60 6.55 23.25
CA GLU A 88 7.50 7.26 24.19
C GLU A 88 8.59 8.09 23.47
N ILE A 89 8.74 7.96 22.15
CA ILE A 89 9.72 8.73 21.38
C ILE A 89 9.10 10.07 21.00
N GLU A 90 9.63 11.16 21.57
CA GLU A 90 9.13 12.52 21.32
C GLU A 90 9.06 12.86 19.82
N GLY A 91 7.91 13.37 19.39
CA GLY A 91 7.64 13.79 18.02
C GLY A 91 7.14 12.68 17.08
N LEU A 92 7.10 11.43 17.56
CA LEU A 92 6.44 10.31 16.89
C LEU A 92 5.08 10.01 17.53
N HIS A 93 4.17 9.45 16.74
CA HIS A 93 2.92 8.89 17.24
C HIS A 93 2.58 7.63 16.45
N VAL A 94 2.33 6.51 17.11
CA VAL A 94 2.00 5.24 16.43
C VAL A 94 0.50 5.01 16.39
N ASN A 95 -0.08 5.16 15.21
CA ASN A 95 -1.53 5.18 15.03
C ASN A 95 -2.19 3.89 15.46
N ASP A 96 -3.25 3.97 16.26
CA ASP A 96 -3.94 2.84 16.87
C ASP A 96 -5.45 2.81 16.57
N ARG A 97 -6.21 2.13 17.43
CA ARG A 97 -7.66 1.96 17.28
C ARG A 97 -8.40 3.30 17.37
N ASP A 98 -7.94 4.23 18.20
CA ASP A 98 -8.61 5.51 18.39
C ASP A 98 -8.43 6.44 17.18
N ASP A 99 -7.40 6.22 16.36
CA ASP A 99 -7.18 6.96 15.11
C ASP A 99 -8.02 6.46 13.93
N PHE A 100 -8.25 5.14 13.87
CA PHE A 100 -8.79 4.51 12.66
C PHE A 100 -10.15 3.84 12.83
N CYS A 101 -10.63 3.64 14.06
CA CYS A 101 -11.91 2.99 14.33
C CYS A 101 -12.95 3.97 14.91
N GLY A 102 -14.22 3.68 14.67
CA GLY A 102 -15.33 4.49 15.15
C GLY A 102 -16.49 4.59 14.15
N PRO A 103 -17.54 5.37 14.47
CA PRO A 103 -18.70 5.50 13.58
C PRO A 103 -18.31 6.04 12.20
N GLY A 104 -18.51 5.22 11.15
CA GLY A 104 -18.15 5.57 9.78
C GLY A 104 -16.68 5.36 9.41
N LEU A 105 -15.89 4.75 10.31
CA LEU A 105 -14.49 4.36 10.09
C LEU A 105 -14.35 2.83 10.08
N ALA A 106 -13.15 2.31 10.35
CA ALA A 106 -12.92 0.86 10.41
C ALA A 106 -13.67 0.20 11.58
N ASP A 107 -14.03 -1.07 11.40
CA ASP A 107 -14.69 -1.89 12.43
C ASP A 107 -13.70 -2.29 13.55
N ASP A 108 -12.48 -2.64 13.16
CA ASP A 108 -11.41 -2.97 14.09
C ASP A 108 -10.02 -2.66 13.51
N PHE A 109 -9.00 -2.79 14.34
CA PHE A 109 -7.61 -2.43 14.04
C PHE A 109 -6.66 -3.63 14.16
N ASP A 110 -5.84 -3.86 13.13
CA ASP A 110 -4.73 -4.82 13.19
C ASP A 110 -3.46 -4.10 13.70
N PRO A 111 -2.89 -4.50 14.86
CA PRO A 111 -1.71 -3.85 15.42
C PRO A 111 -0.40 -4.27 14.77
N LEU A 112 -0.37 -5.32 13.93
CA LEU A 112 0.85 -5.84 13.31
C LEU A 112 1.45 -4.88 12.27
N PRO A 113 0.67 -4.20 11.42
CA PRO A 113 1.13 -3.03 10.68
C PRO A 113 1.29 -1.83 11.63
N GLY A 114 2.53 -1.47 11.96
CA GLY A 114 2.84 -0.27 12.74
C GLY A 114 2.85 0.96 11.83
N VAL A 115 1.87 1.85 11.94
CA VAL A 115 1.83 3.10 11.19
C VAL A 115 2.25 4.23 12.12
N ILE A 116 3.36 4.89 11.84
CA ILE A 116 3.98 5.92 12.67
C ILE A 116 3.84 7.26 11.97
N ASP A 117 3.07 8.17 12.55
CA ASP A 117 3.00 9.57 12.14
C ASP A 117 4.28 10.30 12.58
N VAL A 118 4.96 10.93 11.63
CA VAL A 118 6.23 11.66 11.82
C VAL A 118 6.05 13.18 11.70
N THR A 119 4.82 13.66 11.56
CA THR A 119 4.55 15.09 11.34
C THR A 119 4.97 15.96 12.53
N GLY A 120 5.03 15.40 13.73
CA GLY A 120 5.59 16.07 14.92
C GLY A 120 7.06 16.46 14.78
N LEU A 121 7.80 15.82 13.87
CA LEU A 121 9.19 16.15 13.55
C LEU A 121 9.33 17.20 12.44
N GLY A 122 8.23 17.57 11.77
CA GLY A 122 8.24 18.53 10.66
C GLY A 122 8.80 17.98 9.34
N ILE A 123 8.90 16.65 9.20
CA ILE A 123 9.40 15.93 8.01
C ILE A 123 8.27 15.12 7.34
N THR A 124 8.49 14.66 6.11
CA THR A 124 7.61 13.68 5.46
C THR A 124 8.03 12.25 5.78
N GLY A 125 7.11 11.28 5.65
CA GLY A 125 7.44 9.86 5.72
C GLY A 125 8.39 9.42 4.59
N TYR A 126 8.38 10.10 3.44
CA TYR A 126 9.36 9.89 2.36
C TYR A 126 10.80 10.19 2.82
N GLN A 127 11.01 11.38 3.41
CA GLN A 127 12.32 11.78 3.95
C GLN A 127 12.80 10.83 5.06
N ALA A 128 11.87 10.47 5.97
CA ALA A 128 12.18 9.53 7.04
C ALA A 128 12.65 8.18 6.51
N ALA A 129 11.97 7.64 5.49
CA ALA A 129 12.30 6.35 4.91
C ALA A 129 13.61 6.34 4.15
N ASP A 130 13.87 7.36 3.33
CA ASP A 130 15.14 7.49 2.62
C ASP A 130 16.31 7.56 3.61
N TRP A 131 16.15 8.32 4.69
CA TRP A 131 17.18 8.44 5.72
C TRP A 131 17.41 7.12 6.46
N LEU A 132 16.33 6.44 6.90
CA LEU A 132 16.42 5.13 7.57
C LEU A 132 17.12 4.09 6.69
N ARG A 133 16.82 4.08 5.39
CA ARG A 133 17.46 3.19 4.43
C ARG A 133 18.95 3.49 4.29
N GLU A 134 19.31 4.76 4.09
CA GLU A 134 20.70 5.18 3.87
C GLU A 134 21.59 5.01 5.12
N HIS A 135 21.07 5.34 6.31
CA HIS A 135 21.87 5.45 7.54
C HIS A 135 21.71 4.29 8.52
N ARG A 136 20.62 3.52 8.37
CA ARG A 136 20.27 2.42 9.28
C ARG A 136 19.97 1.11 8.54
N SER A 137 19.98 1.10 7.20
CA SER A 137 19.67 -0.09 6.39
C SER A 137 18.31 -0.70 6.73
N ILE A 138 17.34 0.16 7.06
CA ILE A 138 15.97 -0.23 7.38
C ILE A 138 15.06 0.28 6.27
N ASP A 139 14.40 -0.66 5.59
CA ASP A 139 13.38 -0.36 4.60
C ASP A 139 12.00 -0.29 5.27
N ALA A 140 11.29 0.80 4.98
CA ALA A 140 9.92 0.94 5.42
C ALA A 140 8.94 0.16 4.52
N HIS A 141 7.89 -0.39 5.13
CA HIS A 141 6.86 -1.13 4.40
C HIS A 141 5.97 -0.21 3.56
N LEU A 142 5.62 0.95 4.11
CA LEU A 142 4.78 1.97 3.45
C LEU A 142 5.22 3.37 3.91
N THR A 143 5.18 4.38 3.05
CA THR A 143 5.72 5.72 3.38
C THR A 143 4.91 6.82 2.72
N ASP A 144 4.09 7.57 3.45
CA ASP A 144 3.34 8.69 2.85
C ASP A 144 3.92 10.06 3.27
N HIS A 145 3.29 11.14 2.82
CA HIS A 145 3.68 12.51 3.16
C HIS A 145 3.67 12.84 4.67
N ARG A 146 3.15 11.96 5.52
CA ARG A 146 3.01 12.12 6.97
C ARG A 146 3.52 10.94 7.80
N ARG A 147 3.58 9.73 7.23
CA ARG A 147 3.68 8.49 7.99
C ARG A 147 4.70 7.51 7.42
N LEU A 148 5.27 6.73 8.33
CA LEU A 148 6.12 5.58 8.07
C LEU A 148 5.41 4.32 8.56
N GLY A 149 5.26 3.32 7.69
CA GLY A 149 4.64 2.03 7.96
C GLY A 149 5.69 0.95 8.12
N MET A 150 5.62 0.20 9.22
CA MET A 150 6.44 -0.96 9.56
C MET A 150 5.54 -2.20 9.59
N GLN A 151 6.08 -3.37 9.25
CA GLN A 151 5.33 -4.62 9.35
C GLN A 151 5.99 -5.52 10.41
N ILE A 152 5.32 -5.70 11.54
CA ILE A 152 5.72 -6.69 12.54
C ILE A 152 5.08 -8.02 12.17
N THR A 153 5.85 -9.09 12.28
CA THR A 153 5.45 -10.45 11.93
C THR A 153 6.05 -11.43 12.94
N HIS A 154 5.61 -12.69 12.89
CA HIS A 154 6.22 -13.77 13.69
C HIS A 154 7.67 -14.11 13.32
N GLY A 155 8.24 -13.48 12.28
CA GLY A 155 9.66 -13.59 11.94
C GLY A 155 10.55 -12.59 12.68
N HIS A 156 9.97 -11.69 13.48
CA HIS A 156 10.69 -10.69 14.25
C HIS A 156 10.82 -11.08 15.73
N ASP A 157 11.77 -10.45 16.40
CA ASP A 157 12.08 -10.62 17.81
C ASP A 157 12.51 -9.29 18.45
N GLU A 158 12.91 -9.34 19.73
CA GLU A 158 13.38 -8.15 20.47
C GLU A 158 14.67 -7.55 19.89
N GLU A 159 15.52 -8.35 19.25
CA GLU A 159 16.77 -7.86 18.66
C GLU A 159 16.47 -7.00 17.42
N THR A 160 15.74 -7.58 16.47
CA THR A 160 15.35 -6.93 15.21
C THR A 160 14.47 -5.70 15.45
N THR A 161 13.55 -5.76 16.41
CA THR A 161 12.72 -4.59 16.77
C THR A 161 13.46 -3.58 17.62
N GLY A 162 14.45 -3.98 18.42
CA GLY A 162 15.37 -3.06 19.11
C GLY A 162 16.18 -2.20 18.13
N GLN A 163 16.67 -2.81 17.04
CA GLN A 163 17.36 -2.08 15.96
C GLN A 163 16.45 -1.02 15.32
N LEU A 164 15.16 -1.34 15.12
CA LEU A 164 14.18 -0.37 14.64
C LEU A 164 14.01 0.80 15.62
N LEU A 165 13.84 0.52 16.92
CA LEU A 165 13.66 1.57 17.93
C LEU A 165 14.88 2.50 18.02
N ASP A 166 16.09 1.95 17.94
CA ASP A 166 17.31 2.77 17.93
C ASP A 166 17.39 3.64 16.67
N ALA A 167 17.06 3.07 15.51
CA ALA A 167 17.01 3.80 14.26
C ALA A 167 15.99 4.95 14.27
N LEU A 168 14.80 4.75 14.87
CA LEU A 168 13.79 5.80 15.04
C LEU A 168 14.29 6.92 15.97
N ARG A 169 15.01 6.58 17.05
CA ARG A 169 15.64 7.59 17.93
C ARG A 169 16.75 8.37 17.25
N ASP A 170 17.48 7.76 16.33
CA ASP A 170 18.47 8.47 15.52
C ASP A 170 17.81 9.37 14.48
N LEU A 171 16.73 8.89 13.84
CA LEU A 171 15.92 9.66 12.90
C LEU A 171 15.42 10.95 13.55
N VAL A 172 14.84 10.87 14.76
CA VAL A 172 14.36 12.03 15.51
C VAL A 172 15.48 13.05 15.80
N ARG A 173 16.70 12.57 16.06
CA ARG A 173 17.86 13.45 16.29
C ARG A 173 18.35 14.14 15.02
N ALA A 174 18.19 13.50 13.86
CA ALA A 174 18.65 14.03 12.57
C ALA A 174 17.61 14.94 11.89
N ALA A 175 16.32 14.66 12.08
CA ALA A 175 15.20 15.35 11.42
C ALA A 175 15.26 16.90 11.45
N PRO A 176 15.67 17.57 12.55
CA PRO A 176 15.72 19.03 12.61
C PRO A 176 16.63 19.70 11.56
N GLU A 177 17.55 18.96 10.95
CA GLU A 177 18.51 19.50 9.97
C GLU A 177 17.92 19.66 8.55
N TRP A 178 16.76 19.08 8.26
CA TRP A 178 16.28 18.89 6.87
C TRP A 178 15.38 20.01 6.34
N GLY A 179 15.04 20.98 7.19
CA GLY A 179 14.09 22.03 6.85
C GLY A 179 12.64 21.51 6.78
N PRO A 180 11.68 22.39 6.44
CA PRO A 180 10.27 22.04 6.49
C PRO A 180 9.89 21.03 5.40
N ALA A 181 9.09 20.03 5.78
CA ALA A 181 8.46 19.10 4.85
C ALA A 181 7.72 19.82 3.70
N PRO A 182 7.91 19.38 2.44
CA PRO A 182 7.06 19.82 1.34
C PRO A 182 5.59 19.49 1.62
N ARG A 183 4.68 20.43 1.33
CA ARG A 183 3.24 20.21 1.48
C ARG A 183 2.71 19.39 0.30
N VAL A 184 1.98 18.32 0.61
CA VAL A 184 1.19 17.57 -0.38
C VAL A 184 -0.26 18.03 -0.30
N ALA A 185 -0.82 18.44 -1.44
CA ALA A 185 -2.19 18.93 -1.54
C ALA A 185 -3.16 17.77 -1.71
N VAL A 186 -3.44 17.03 -0.63
CA VAL A 186 -4.41 15.92 -0.68
C VAL A 186 -5.84 16.48 -0.74
N PRO A 187 -6.61 16.25 -1.82
CA PRO A 187 -7.98 16.73 -1.92
C PRO A 187 -8.93 15.90 -1.05
N PRO A 188 -10.12 16.44 -0.73
CA PRO A 188 -11.12 15.69 0.01
C PRO A 188 -11.57 14.43 -0.76
N PRO A 189 -12.08 13.38 -0.08
CA PRO A 189 -12.49 12.14 -0.74
C PRO A 189 -13.52 12.30 -1.88
N SER A 190 -14.33 13.35 -1.85
CA SER A 190 -15.29 13.67 -2.92
C SER A 190 -14.62 14.12 -4.22
N GLU A 191 -13.44 14.75 -4.14
CA GLU A 191 -12.69 15.26 -5.28
C GLU A 191 -11.66 14.25 -5.81
N LEU A 192 -11.28 13.25 -5.00
CA LEU A 192 -10.51 12.08 -5.46
C LEU A 192 -11.33 11.13 -6.34
N ARG A 193 -12.66 11.24 -6.33
CA ARG A 193 -13.55 10.40 -7.15
C ARG A 193 -13.84 11.12 -8.47
N LEU A 194 -13.02 10.82 -9.47
CA LEU A 194 -13.21 11.36 -10.81
C LEU A 194 -14.45 10.78 -11.49
N GLU A 195 -15.03 11.54 -12.41
CA GLU A 195 -16.16 11.09 -13.22
C GLU A 195 -15.69 10.16 -14.34
N GLN A 196 -16.23 8.95 -14.42
CA GLN A 196 -15.99 8.04 -15.53
C GLN A 196 -16.87 8.41 -16.72
N VAL A 197 -16.28 9.10 -17.70
CA VAL A 197 -16.98 9.58 -18.91
C VAL A 197 -16.79 8.67 -20.13
N ARG A 198 -15.85 7.72 -20.05
CA ARG A 198 -15.61 6.70 -21.08
C ARG A 198 -15.28 5.35 -20.45
N LEU A 199 -15.57 4.25 -21.16
CA LEU A 199 -15.14 2.92 -20.74
C LEU A 199 -13.60 2.86 -20.67
N PRO A 200 -13.01 2.30 -19.59
CA PRO A 200 -11.55 2.22 -19.46
C PRO A 200 -10.85 1.53 -20.62
N ARG A 201 -11.47 0.47 -21.16
CA ARG A 201 -10.96 -0.23 -22.34
C ARG A 201 -10.86 0.70 -23.56
N ASP A 202 -11.91 1.47 -23.82
CA ASP A 202 -11.97 2.34 -25.01
C ASP A 202 -11.04 3.54 -24.88
N ALA A 203 -10.88 4.08 -23.67
CA ALA A 203 -9.93 5.15 -23.40
C ALA A 203 -8.47 4.66 -23.52
N PHE A 204 -8.15 3.49 -22.98
CA PHE A 204 -6.78 2.95 -22.99
C PHE A 204 -6.31 2.48 -24.37
N PHE A 205 -7.18 1.79 -25.13
CA PHE A 205 -6.86 1.28 -26.48
C PHE A 205 -7.19 2.26 -27.61
N GLY A 206 -7.87 3.36 -27.31
CA GLY A 206 -8.25 4.37 -28.29
C GLY A 206 -7.11 5.31 -28.70
N PRO A 207 -7.36 6.19 -29.69
CA PRO A 207 -6.45 7.27 -30.03
C PRO A 207 -6.19 8.18 -28.82
N ALA A 208 -4.93 8.49 -28.58
CA ALA A 208 -4.48 9.29 -27.44
C ALA A 208 -3.35 10.23 -27.85
N GLU A 209 -3.17 11.29 -27.08
CA GLU A 209 -2.07 12.25 -27.21
C GLU A 209 -1.50 12.56 -25.82
N ASN A 210 -0.26 13.03 -25.77
CA ASN A 210 0.35 13.51 -24.53
C ASN A 210 0.18 15.03 -24.48
N VAL A 211 -0.35 15.53 -23.37
CA VAL A 211 -0.49 16.98 -23.12
C VAL A 211 0.31 17.36 -21.88
N PRO A 212 0.82 18.60 -21.79
CA PRO A 212 1.39 19.11 -20.54
C PRO A 212 0.40 18.93 -19.39
N VAL A 213 0.88 18.49 -18.21
CA VAL A 213 -0.01 18.23 -17.06
C VAL A 213 -0.84 19.46 -16.67
N GLY A 214 -0.29 20.66 -16.84
CA GLY A 214 -0.98 21.93 -16.57
C GLY A 214 -2.13 22.27 -17.54
N GLU A 215 -2.27 21.53 -18.64
CA GLU A 215 -3.35 21.67 -19.63
C GLU A 215 -4.30 20.46 -19.62
N ALA A 216 -4.10 19.53 -18.69
CA ALA A 216 -4.82 18.26 -18.68
C ALA A 216 -6.19 18.31 -17.98
N ALA A 217 -6.44 19.32 -17.13
CA ALA A 217 -7.73 19.49 -16.48
C ALA A 217 -8.87 19.59 -17.51
N GLY A 218 -9.93 18.82 -17.32
CA GLY A 218 -11.06 18.72 -18.27
C GLY A 218 -10.80 17.80 -19.46
N ARG A 219 -9.63 17.14 -19.56
CA ARG A 219 -9.36 16.09 -20.55
C ARG A 219 -9.69 14.71 -19.98
N ILE A 220 -9.93 13.74 -20.86
CA ILE A 220 -10.22 12.36 -20.47
C ILE A 220 -8.90 11.59 -20.41
N ALA A 221 -8.58 10.98 -19.27
CA ALA A 221 -7.37 10.19 -19.12
C ALA A 221 -7.35 8.99 -20.09
N ALA A 222 -6.22 8.72 -20.70
CA ALA A 222 -5.97 7.52 -21.52
C ALA A 222 -4.90 6.60 -20.91
N GLU A 223 -4.44 6.93 -19.70
CA GLU A 223 -3.54 6.12 -18.89
C GLU A 223 -3.98 6.09 -17.42
N MET A 224 -3.32 5.24 -16.65
CA MET A 224 -3.53 5.12 -15.21
C MET A 224 -2.44 5.92 -14.47
N VAL A 225 -2.82 6.58 -13.38
CA VAL A 225 -1.86 7.25 -12.50
C VAL A 225 -2.10 6.82 -11.06
N THR A 226 -1.15 6.07 -10.51
CA THR A 226 -1.21 5.57 -9.13
C THR A 226 -0.15 6.25 -8.27
N PRO A 227 -0.55 7.12 -7.32
CA PRO A 227 0.35 7.58 -6.27
C PRO A 227 0.76 6.40 -5.38
N TYR A 228 2.07 6.21 -5.20
CA TYR A 228 2.60 5.18 -4.30
C TYR A 228 3.38 5.79 -3.14
N PRO A 229 2.93 5.54 -1.89
CA PRO A 229 1.59 5.08 -1.47
C PRO A 229 0.53 6.19 -1.61
N PRO A 230 -0.79 5.87 -1.55
CA PRO A 230 -1.41 4.63 -1.05
C PRO A 230 -1.37 3.42 -2.00
N GLY A 231 -0.90 3.56 -3.23
CA GLY A 231 -0.91 2.46 -4.21
C GLY A 231 -2.31 2.14 -4.74
N ILE A 232 -3.21 3.13 -4.67
CA ILE A 232 -4.55 3.08 -5.24
C ILE A 232 -4.58 4.09 -6.40
N PRO A 233 -5.04 3.70 -7.60
CA PRO A 233 -5.13 4.63 -8.73
C PRO A 233 -5.92 5.89 -8.36
N ALA A 234 -5.29 7.06 -8.53
CA ALA A 234 -5.96 8.35 -8.43
C ALA A 234 -6.62 8.74 -9.76
N VAL A 235 -6.15 8.14 -10.85
CA VAL A 235 -6.68 8.30 -12.20
C VAL A 235 -6.73 6.94 -12.87
N LEU A 236 -7.87 6.60 -13.45
CA LEU A 236 -8.05 5.47 -14.36
C LEU A 236 -8.34 5.96 -15.79
N PRO A 237 -7.99 5.18 -16.82
CA PRO A 237 -8.39 5.49 -18.19
C PRO A 237 -9.92 5.69 -18.29
N GLY A 238 -10.33 6.73 -19.00
CA GLY A 238 -11.74 7.08 -19.21
C GLY A 238 -12.33 8.03 -18.17
N GLU A 239 -11.57 8.40 -17.15
CA GLU A 239 -11.97 9.40 -16.16
C GLU A 239 -11.65 10.83 -16.64
N LEU A 240 -12.50 11.79 -16.24
CA LEU A 240 -12.29 13.21 -16.50
C LEU A 240 -11.31 13.79 -15.47
N LEU A 241 -10.17 14.28 -15.94
CA LEU A 241 -9.13 14.86 -15.09
C LEU A 241 -9.58 16.18 -14.48
N THR A 242 -9.25 16.41 -13.21
CA THR A 242 -9.58 17.64 -12.47
C THR A 242 -8.33 18.27 -11.87
N GLU A 243 -8.37 19.59 -11.67
CA GLU A 243 -7.25 20.33 -11.07
C GLU A 243 -6.83 19.80 -9.68
N PRO A 244 -7.75 19.49 -8.74
CA PRO A 244 -7.35 19.02 -7.41
C PRO A 244 -6.55 17.70 -7.44
N VAL A 245 -6.91 16.78 -8.33
CA VAL A 245 -6.18 15.50 -8.48
C VAL A 245 -4.82 15.74 -9.14
N LEU A 246 -4.74 16.60 -10.15
CA LEU A 246 -3.47 16.94 -10.79
C LEU A 246 -2.53 17.68 -9.83
N GLU A 247 -3.04 18.59 -9.01
CA GLU A 247 -2.29 19.29 -7.97
C GLU A 247 -1.77 18.32 -6.91
N TYR A 248 -2.60 17.38 -6.45
CA TYR A 248 -2.19 16.30 -5.54
C TYR A 248 -1.01 15.50 -6.09
N LEU A 249 -1.11 15.04 -7.34
CA LEU A 249 -0.09 14.22 -7.97
C LEU A 249 1.23 15.01 -8.12
N ARG A 250 1.17 16.28 -8.54
CA ARG A 250 2.35 17.15 -8.70
C ARG A 250 3.01 17.48 -7.37
N THR A 251 2.23 17.89 -6.38
CA THR A 251 2.77 18.24 -5.05
C THR A 251 3.28 17.01 -4.31
N GLY A 252 2.63 15.86 -4.47
CA GLY A 252 3.11 14.59 -3.96
C GLY A 252 4.44 14.18 -4.58
N LEU A 253 4.57 14.24 -5.91
CA LEU A 253 5.81 13.93 -6.62
C LEU A 253 6.96 14.82 -6.13
N ALA A 254 6.71 16.13 -6.01
CA ALA A 254 7.68 17.08 -5.46
C ALA A 254 8.08 16.79 -4.00
N ALA A 255 7.23 16.10 -3.24
CA ALA A 255 7.49 15.69 -1.86
C ALA A 255 8.19 14.33 -1.72
N GLY A 256 8.40 13.59 -2.81
CA GLY A 256 9.02 12.26 -2.83
C GLY A 256 8.06 11.10 -3.11
N MET A 257 6.79 11.36 -3.43
CA MET A 257 5.84 10.32 -3.83
C MET A 257 6.25 9.69 -5.17
N ASN A 258 6.12 8.37 -5.28
CA ASN A 258 6.42 7.66 -6.52
C ASN A 258 5.18 7.52 -7.41
N LEU A 259 5.37 7.62 -8.73
CA LEU A 259 4.33 7.46 -9.76
C LEU A 259 4.82 6.44 -10.81
N PRO A 260 4.62 5.13 -10.60
CA PRO A 260 5.19 4.09 -11.46
C PRO A 260 4.42 3.83 -12.75
N ASP A 261 3.13 4.15 -12.79
CA ASP A 261 2.22 3.81 -13.88
C ASP A 261 2.21 4.77 -15.09
N PRO A 262 2.27 6.11 -14.94
CA PRO A 262 2.15 7.01 -16.08
C PRO A 262 3.32 6.80 -17.05
N ALA A 263 3.06 7.02 -18.34
CA ALA A 263 4.09 6.92 -19.38
C ALA A 263 5.26 7.89 -19.13
N ASP A 264 4.97 9.03 -18.49
CA ASP A 264 5.93 10.00 -17.99
C ASP A 264 5.90 10.02 -16.45
N ALA A 265 6.86 9.35 -15.83
CA ALA A 265 6.98 9.26 -14.37
C ALA A 265 7.33 10.60 -13.70
N ALA A 266 7.85 11.58 -14.46
CA ALA A 266 8.08 12.94 -13.94
C ALA A 266 6.80 13.79 -13.97
N LEU A 267 5.71 13.26 -14.56
CA LEU A 267 4.42 13.92 -14.69
C LEU A 267 4.53 15.31 -15.35
N GLU A 268 5.47 15.50 -16.28
CA GLU A 268 5.52 16.71 -17.10
C GLU A 268 4.40 16.71 -18.13
N THR A 269 4.10 15.51 -18.64
CA THR A 269 2.98 15.22 -19.53
C THR A 269 2.09 14.12 -18.98
N ILE A 270 0.85 14.07 -19.48
CA ILE A 270 -0.10 12.99 -19.21
C ILE A 270 -0.80 12.60 -20.51
N ARG A 271 -1.03 11.30 -20.68
CA ARG A 271 -1.70 10.73 -21.85
C ARG A 271 -3.20 10.86 -21.71
N VAL A 272 -3.82 11.57 -22.64
CA VAL A 272 -5.26 11.84 -22.69
C VAL A 272 -5.87 11.32 -23.99
N VAL A 273 -7.17 11.06 -23.97
CA VAL A 273 -7.92 10.68 -25.17
C VAL A 273 -7.82 11.81 -26.19
N ASN A 274 -7.43 11.46 -27.40
CA ASN A 274 -7.35 12.40 -28.51
C ASN A 274 -8.78 12.78 -28.94
N THR A 275 -9.11 14.07 -28.85
CA THR A 275 -10.40 14.62 -29.25
C THR A 275 -10.38 15.19 -30.67
N GLY A 276 -9.41 14.77 -31.49
CA GLY A 276 -9.21 15.22 -32.86
C GLY A 276 -10.52 15.31 -33.61
N SER A 277 -10.79 16.52 -34.12
CA SER A 277 -12.02 16.94 -34.80
C SER A 277 -12.54 15.89 -35.76
N GLU A 278 -13.72 15.34 -35.46
CA GLU A 278 -14.61 14.75 -36.47
C GLU A 278 -15.04 15.83 -37.49
#